data_AF-A0A151ATL2-F1
#
_entry.id   AF-A0A151ATL2-F1
#
_cell.length_a   1.000
_cell.length_b   1.000
_cell.length_c   1.000
_cell.angle_alpha   90.00
_cell.angle_beta   90.00
_cell.angle_gamma   90.00
#
_symmetry.space_group_name_H-M   'P 1'
#
loop_
_entity.id
_entity.type
_entity.pdbx_description
1 polymer ?
#
loop_
_entity_poly.entity_id
_entity_poly.type
_entity_poly.pdbx_seq_one_letter_code
_entity_poly.pdbx_strand_id
1 'polypeptide(L)' 'MAKEKGIKFGRPKVEIDDKLFKKVYTKWKNGKIKAVEAMKELNLSKPTFYRRVKEYEEKS' A
#
# COMPACT_ATOMS: atom_id res chain seq x y z
N MET A 1 4.16 9.98 -27.44
CA MET A 1 3.86 10.69 -26.18
C MET A 1 2.72 9.96 -25.47
N ALA A 2 2.60 10.13 -24.15
CA ALA A 2 1.60 9.54 -23.23
C ALA A 2 1.86 8.09 -22.75
N LYS A 3 2.65 7.98 -21.67
CA LYS A 3 2.72 6.80 -20.79
C LYS A 3 1.62 6.91 -19.72
N GLU A 4 0.37 6.91 -20.14
CA GLU A 4 -0.75 6.87 -19.21
C GLU A 4 -1.22 5.43 -19.09
N LYS A 5 -0.47 4.64 -18.33
CA LYS A 5 -0.97 3.33 -17.89
C LYS A 5 -2.11 3.59 -16.91
N GLY A 6 -3.31 3.67 -17.46
CA GLY A 6 -4.58 3.59 -16.75
C GLY A 6 -4.55 2.38 -15.82
N ILE A 7 -4.19 2.64 -14.57
CA ILE A 7 -4.23 1.69 -13.48
C ILE A 7 -5.68 1.26 -13.34
N LYS A 8 -5.96 0.02 -13.74
CA LYS A 8 -7.26 -0.62 -13.62
C LYS A 8 -7.71 -0.58 -12.15
N PHE A 9 -8.59 0.36 -11.83
CA PHE A 9 -9.42 0.30 -10.64
C PHE A 9 -10.49 -0.78 -10.87
N GLY A 10 -10.35 -1.93 -10.20
CA GLY A 10 -11.36 -3.00 -10.28
C GLY A 10 -10.82 -4.38 -9.90
N ARG A 11 -10.60 -4.57 -8.60
CA ARG A 11 -10.38 -5.83 -7.84
C ARG A 11 -10.11 -7.13 -8.64
N PRO A 12 -8.87 -7.41 -9.07
CA PRO A 12 -8.36 -8.78 -9.05
C PRO A 12 -8.00 -9.13 -7.60
N LYS A 13 -8.08 -10.43 -7.25
CA LYS A 13 -7.66 -11.04 -5.96
C LYS A 13 -6.51 -10.25 -5.31
N VAL A 14 -6.63 -9.92 -4.01
CA VAL A 14 -5.64 -9.12 -3.26
C VAL A 14 -4.28 -9.85 -3.21
N GLU A 15 -3.53 -9.80 -4.30
CA GLU A 15 -2.10 -9.97 -4.33
C GLU A 15 -1.56 -8.67 -3.74
N ILE A 16 -1.33 -8.67 -2.42
CA ILE A 16 -0.63 -7.56 -1.78
C ILE A 16 0.76 -7.54 -2.39
N ASP A 17 0.94 -6.74 -3.44
CA ASP A 17 2.23 -6.60 -4.09
C ASP A 17 3.18 -5.99 -3.06
N ASP A 18 4.10 -6.80 -2.52
CA ASP A 18 5.07 -6.40 -1.50
C ASP A 18 5.83 -5.14 -1.93
N LYS A 19 6.04 -4.94 -3.24
CA LYS A 19 6.69 -3.73 -3.78
C LYS A 19 5.79 -2.50 -3.62
N LEU A 20 4.49 -2.63 -3.88
CA LEU A 20 3.53 -1.55 -3.67
C LEU A 20 3.38 -1.23 -2.18
N PHE A 21 3.24 -2.25 -1.33
CA PHE A 21 3.21 -2.07 0.12
C PHE A 21 4.46 -1.36 0.62
N LYS A 22 5.67 -1.80 0.23
CA LYS A 22 6.93 -1.16 0.65
C LYS A 22 7.02 0.29 0.18
N LYS A 23 6.57 0.60 -1.03
CA LYS A 23 6.54 1.98 -1.58
C LYS A 23 5.61 2.88 -0.76
N VAL A 24 4.39 2.41 -0.49
CA VAL A 24 3.39 3.13 0.30
C VAL A 24 3.81 3.26 1.77
N TYR A 25 4.30 2.17 2.36
CA TYR A 25 4.86 2.12 3.72
C TYR A 25 6.00 3.13 3.87
N THR A 26 6.92 3.20 2.90
CA THR A 26 8.02 4.16 2.91
C THR A 26 7.48 5.60 2.89
N LYS A 27 6.52 5.92 2.01
CA LYS A 27 5.89 7.25 1.99
C LYS A 27 5.21 7.57 3.33
N TRP A 28 4.47 6.62 3.91
CA TRP A 28 3.78 6.78 5.19
C TRP A 28 4.76 6.95 6.36
N LYS A 29 5.81 6.12 6.43
CA LYS A 29 6.88 6.19 7.45
C LYS A 29 7.67 7.50 7.36
N ASN A 30 7.86 8.03 6.16
CA ASN A 30 8.44 9.36 5.92
C ASN A 30 7.45 10.52 6.20
N GLY A 31 6.20 10.23 6.59
CA GLY A 31 5.17 11.26 6.81
C GLY A 31 4.65 11.95 5.55
N LYS A 32 4.97 11.44 4.35
CA LYS A 32 4.52 12.00 3.06
C LYS A 32 3.03 11.78 2.81
N ILE A 33 2.46 10.71 3.34
CA ILE A 33 1.04 10.37 3.22
C ILE A 33 0.48 9.95 4.58
N LYS A 34 -0.84 10.09 4.75
CA LYS A 34 -1.55 9.61 5.95
C LYS A 34 -1.83 8.11 5.85
N ALA A 35 -2.01 7.44 6.99
CA ALA A 35 -2.39 6.04 7.03
C ALA A 35 -3.66 5.76 6.21
N VAL A 36 -4.62 6.69 6.21
CA VAL A 36 -5.88 6.59 5.45
C VAL A 36 -5.64 6.60 3.93
N GLU A 37 -4.69 7.41 3.47
CA GLU A 37 -4.31 7.49 2.06
C GLU A 37 -3.52 6.24 1.65
N ALA A 38 -2.60 5.78 2.51
CA ALA A 38 -1.90 4.51 2.32
C ALA A 38 -2.87 3.32 2.19
N MET A 39 -3.88 3.26 3.07
CA MET A 39 -4.95 2.26 3.02
C MET A 39 -5.77 2.33 1.73
N LYS A 40 -6.12 3.53 1.26
CA LYS A 40 -6.81 3.70 -0.02
C LYS A 40 -5.94 3.28 -1.22
N GLU A 41 -4.67 3.68 -1.23
CA GLU A 41 -3.69 3.38 -2.28
C GLU A 41 -3.43 1.86 -2.37
N LEU A 42 -3.46 1.16 -1.23
CA LEU A 42 -3.33 -0.29 -1.14
C LEU A 42 -4.68 -1.05 -1.17
N ASN A 43 -5.79 -0.33 -1.18
CA ASN A 43 -7.15 -0.88 -1.01
C ASN A 43 -7.28 -1.82 0.20
N LEU A 44 -6.60 -1.49 1.30
CA LEU A 44 -6.57 -2.27 2.53
C LEU A 44 -7.51 -1.71 3.58
N SER A 45 -8.17 -2.61 4.31
CA SER A 45 -8.83 -2.26 5.56
C SER A 45 -7.81 -1.91 6.64
N LYS A 46 -8.19 -1.01 7.56
CA LYS A 46 -7.42 -0.65 8.77
C LYS A 46 -6.74 -1.86 9.44
N PRO A 47 -7.45 -2.94 9.80
CA PRO A 47 -6.82 -4.09 10.46
C PRO A 47 -5.76 -4.78 9.60
N THR A 48 -5.96 -4.89 8.29
CA THR A 48 -5.01 -5.53 7.38
C THR A 48 -3.73 -4.71 7.24
N PHE A 49 -3.86 -3.38 7.17
CA PHE A 49 -2.71 -2.47 7.09
C PHE A 49 -1.82 -2.60 8.34
N TYR A 50 -2.40 -2.50 9.54
CA TYR A 50 -1.62 -2.59 10.78
C TYR A 50 -1.03 -3.98 11.00
N ARG A 51 -1.74 -5.06 10.65
CA ARG A 51 -1.18 -6.42 10.73
C ARG A 51 0.05 -6.55 9.84
N ARG A 52 -0.04 -6.05 8.60
CA ARG A 52 1.07 -6.09 7.64
C ARG A 52 2.25 -5.23 8.06
N VAL A 53 1.99 -4.04 8.62
CA VAL A 53 3.04 -3.18 9.20
C VAL A 53 3.75 -3.90 10.34
N LYS A 54 3.00 -4.51 11.27
CA LYS A 54 3.57 -5.28 12.36
C LYS A 54 4.43 -6.43 11.85
N GLU A 55 3.93 -7.23 10.91
CA GLU A 55 4.72 -8.31 10.28
C GLU A 55 5.98 -7.81 9.57
N TYR A 56 5.94 -6.60 8.98
CA TYR A 56 7.07 -5.99 8.31
C TYR A 56 8.11 -5.43 9.30
N GLU A 57 7.66 -4.84 10.42
CA GLU A 57 8.54 -4.34 11.48
C GLU A 57 9.13 -5.46 12.32
N GLU A 58 8.41 -6.57 12.57
CA GLU A 58 8.95 -7.74 13.28
C GLU A 58 9.96 -8.56 12.46
N LYS A 59 9.92 -8.46 11.13
CA LYS A 59 10.89 -9.12 10.23
C LYS A 59 12.16 -8.30 9.99
N SER A 60 12.22 -7.04 10.44
CA SER A 60 13.27 -6.08 10.07
C SER A 60 14.29 -5.84 11.19
#